data_AF-A0A4Y8M4R9-F1
#
_entry.id   AF-A0A4Y8M4R9-F1
#
_cell.length_a   1.000
_cell.length_b   1.000
_cell.length_c   1.000
_cell.angle_alpha   90.00
_cell.angle_beta   90.00
_cell.angle_gamma   90.00
#
_symmetry.space_group_name_H-M   'P 1'
#
loop_
_entity.id
_entity.type
_entity.pdbx_description
1 polymer ?
#
loop_
_entity_poly.entity_id
_entity_poly.type
_entity_poly.pdbx_seq_one_letter_code
_entity_poly.pdbx_strand_id
1 'polypeptide(L)'
;MSSFTSLYNDYFNDVYRSVYYKTGNKWDAEDIVSETFRKAFIKFSTIRHGDNVRAWLMTIARNTLIDHYRRRKDVFFLHDVQEFLVVPDSFVTRLETDCENERLISALKRLPEDERIIVHMKYLSGFKYQEIGTLIGKSEETAKMKSYRALKKLRRWLGNWESLQLGYKRETS
;
A
#
# COMPACT_ATOMS: atom_id res chain seq x y z
N MET A 1 9.60 21.12 -27.74
CA MET A 1 8.80 19.87 -27.57
C MET A 1 9.35 19.14 -26.36
N SER A 2 8.62 19.07 -25.25
CA SER A 2 9.05 18.24 -24.12
C SER A 2 9.06 16.79 -24.58
N SER A 3 10.24 16.19 -24.71
CA SER A 3 10.36 14.78 -25.04
C SER A 3 9.82 13.94 -23.89
N PHE A 4 9.20 12.81 -24.20
CA PHE A 4 8.82 11.81 -23.19
C PHE A 4 10.02 11.40 -22.32
N THR A 5 11.24 11.42 -22.88
CA THR A 5 12.48 11.16 -22.14
C THR A 5 12.70 12.14 -20.98
N SER A 6 12.34 13.42 -21.13
CA SER A 6 12.41 14.39 -20.03
C SER A 6 11.42 14.01 -18.93
N LEU A 7 10.15 13.74 -19.30
CA LEU A 7 9.13 13.31 -18.35
C LEU A 7 9.56 12.05 -17.58
N TYR A 8 10.16 11.08 -18.28
CA TYR A 8 10.70 9.89 -17.65
C TYR A 8 11.78 10.25 -16.61
N ASN A 9 12.80 11.01 -17.01
CA ASN A 9 13.91 11.38 -16.13
C ASN A 9 13.44 12.20 -14.92
N ASP A 10 12.49 13.10 -15.12
CA ASP A 10 12.00 14.02 -14.09
C ASP A 10 11.15 13.31 -13.03
N TYR A 11 10.42 12.24 -13.41
CA TYR A 11 9.42 11.61 -12.53
C TYR A 11 9.67 10.14 -12.19
N PHE A 12 10.67 9.48 -12.79
CA PHE A 12 10.94 8.06 -12.53
C PHE A 12 11.10 7.76 -11.04
N ASN A 13 11.96 8.52 -10.35
CA ASN A 13 12.24 8.31 -8.93
C ASN A 13 11.00 8.50 -8.05
N ASP A 14 10.17 9.49 -8.36
CA ASP A 14 8.94 9.78 -7.64
C ASP A 14 7.93 8.63 -7.77
N VAL A 15 7.73 8.15 -9.01
CA VAL A 15 6.84 7.03 -9.29
C VAL A 15 7.36 5.75 -8.65
N TYR A 16 8.66 5.47 -8.79
CA TYR A 16 9.28 4.29 -8.20
C TYR A 16 9.14 4.28 -6.68
N ARG A 17 9.47 5.38 -5.99
CA ARG A 17 9.32 5.47 -4.53
C ARG A 17 7.88 5.28 -4.08
N SER A 18 6.93 5.89 -4.78
CA SER A 18 5.50 5.76 -4.49
C SER A 18 5.02 4.32 -4.62
N VAL A 19 5.40 3.63 -5.71
CA VAL A 19 5.03 2.23 -5.96
C VAL A 19 5.75 1.30 -4.98
N TYR A 20 7.04 1.50 -4.73
CA TYR A 20 7.84 0.70 -3.80
C TYR A 20 7.30 0.78 -2.38
N TYR A 21 6.93 1.98 -1.90
CA TYR A 21 6.31 2.15 -0.58
C TYR A 21 5.00 1.36 -0.44
N LYS A 22 4.24 1.21 -1.52
CA LYS A 22 2.97 0.47 -1.51
C LYS A 22 3.14 -1.04 -1.66
N THR A 23 4.20 -1.48 -2.34
CA THR A 23 4.43 -2.89 -2.64
C THR A 23 5.34 -3.59 -1.63
N GLY A 24 6.33 -2.88 -1.10
CA GLY A 24 7.36 -3.46 -0.22
C GLY A 24 8.30 -4.46 -0.91
N ASN A 25 8.15 -4.67 -2.23
CA ASN A 25 8.91 -5.64 -3.01
C ASN A 25 9.49 -4.95 -4.26
N LYS A 26 10.81 -5.11 -4.47
CA LYS A 26 11.52 -4.52 -5.60
C LYS A 26 11.00 -5.00 -6.96
N TRP A 27 10.77 -6.30 -7.12
CA TRP A 27 10.33 -6.90 -8.38
C TRP A 27 8.95 -6.37 -8.78
N ASP A 28 8.01 -6.37 -7.84
CA ASP A 28 6.67 -5.83 -8.06
C ASP A 28 6.73 -4.34 -8.40
N ALA A 29 7.61 -3.59 -7.72
CA ALA A 29 7.78 -2.18 -7.99
C ALA A 29 8.33 -1.93 -9.40
N GLU A 30 9.36 -2.65 -9.83
CA GLU A 30 9.96 -2.53 -11.16
C GLU A 30 8.97 -2.86 -12.28
N ASP A 31 8.20 -3.94 -12.13
CA ASP A 31 7.15 -4.32 -13.09
C ASP A 31 6.08 -3.23 -13.22
N ILE A 32 5.57 -2.75 -12.09
CA ILE A 32 4.49 -1.75 -12.07
C ILE A 32 4.98 -0.41 -12.60
N VAL A 33 6.21 0.00 -12.28
CA VAL A 33 6.82 1.24 -12.79
C VAL A 33 7.00 1.15 -14.31
N SER A 34 7.52 0.02 -14.81
CA SER A 34 7.70 -0.20 -16.24
C SER A 34 6.38 -0.11 -17.00
N GLU A 35 5.34 -0.79 -16.50
CA GLU A 35 4.00 -0.74 -17.09
C GLU A 35 3.37 0.66 -16.99
N THR A 36 3.65 1.39 -15.90
CA THR A 36 3.19 2.77 -15.71
C THR A 36 3.74 3.68 -16.80
N PHE A 37 5.06 3.64 -17.04
CA PHE A 37 5.67 4.47 -18.08
C PHE A 37 5.28 4.02 -19.49
N ARG A 38 5.07 2.72 -19.72
CA ARG A 38 4.51 2.24 -20.99
C ARG A 38 3.11 2.81 -21.26
N LYS A 39 2.21 2.77 -20.26
CA LYS A 39 0.87 3.38 -20.37
C LYS A 39 0.94 4.90 -20.51
N ALA A 40 1.88 5.56 -19.83
CA ALA A 40 2.10 6.99 -19.93
C ALA A 40 2.58 7.38 -21.33
N PHE A 41 3.48 6.61 -21.94
CA PHE A 41 3.95 6.85 -23.30
C PHE A 41 2.80 6.84 -24.31
N ILE A 42 1.92 5.83 -24.23
CA ILE A 42 0.74 5.72 -25.10
C ILE A 42 -0.19 6.93 -24.93
N LYS A 43 -0.33 7.44 -23.71
CA LYS A 43 -1.22 8.57 -23.38
C LYS A 43 -0.52 9.92 -23.43
N PHE A 44 0.76 9.97 -23.82
CA PHE A 44 1.58 11.18 -23.69
C PHE A 44 1.00 12.36 -24.49
N SER A 45 0.41 12.08 -25.65
CA SER A 45 -0.26 13.08 -26.51
C SER A 45 -1.51 13.72 -25.88
N THR A 46 -2.04 13.16 -24.80
CA THR A 46 -3.24 13.69 -24.11
C THR A 46 -2.93 14.81 -23.12
N ILE A 47 -1.66 14.95 -22.70
CA ILE A 47 -1.24 15.97 -21.74
C ILE A 47 -1.21 17.33 -22.44
N ARG A 48 -1.88 18.32 -21.84
CA ARG A 48 -1.93 19.70 -22.32
C ARG A 48 -1.02 20.58 -21.48
N HIS A 49 -0.67 21.74 -22.05
CA HIS A 49 0.12 22.74 -21.33
C HIS A 49 -0.68 23.29 -20.14
N GLY A 50 -0.06 23.34 -18.96
CA GLY A 50 -0.72 23.72 -17.70
C GLY A 50 -1.27 22.53 -16.89
N ASP A 51 -1.29 21.32 -17.46
CA ASP A 51 -1.69 20.13 -16.70
C ASP A 51 -0.67 19.80 -15.60
N ASN A 52 -1.17 19.32 -14.46
CA ASN A 52 -0.32 18.78 -13.42
C ASN A 52 0.19 17.39 -13.83
N VAL A 53 1.31 17.37 -14.58
CA VAL A 53 1.97 16.16 -15.10
C VAL A 53 2.23 15.14 -13.99
N ARG A 54 2.64 15.61 -12.81
CA ARG A 54 2.88 14.75 -11.65
C ARG A 54 1.60 14.03 -11.20
N ALA A 55 0.50 14.76 -11.03
CA ALA A 55 -0.78 14.19 -10.61
C ALA A 55 -1.34 13.21 -11.65
N TRP A 56 -1.21 13.55 -12.93
CA TRP A 56 -1.59 12.67 -14.04
C TRP A 56 -0.78 11.36 -14.02
N LEU A 57 0.54 11.44 -13.90
CA LEU A 57 1.41 10.26 -13.89
C LEU A 57 1.18 9.39 -12.64
N MET A 58 1.02 10.02 -11.47
CA MET A 58 0.67 9.32 -10.23
C MET A 58 -0.69 8.61 -10.31
N THR A 59 -1.63 9.15 -11.08
CA THR A 59 -2.92 8.49 -11.35
C THR A 59 -2.72 7.23 -12.20
N ILE A 60 -1.88 7.29 -13.24
CA ILE A 60 -1.53 6.11 -14.04
C ILE A 60 -0.82 5.05 -13.18
N ALA A 61 0.14 5.48 -12.35
CA ALA A 61 0.87 4.60 -11.44
C ALA A 61 -0.08 3.88 -10.46
N ARG A 62 -0.95 4.65 -9.80
CA ARG A 62 -1.96 4.13 -8.88
C ARG A 62 -2.90 3.12 -9.55
N ASN A 63 -3.42 3.44 -10.74
CA ASN A 63 -4.32 2.52 -11.44
C ASN A 63 -3.58 1.24 -11.86
N THR A 64 -2.32 1.36 -12.29
CA THR A 64 -1.49 0.19 -12.65
C THR A 64 -1.18 -0.69 -11.45
N LEU A 65 -0.90 -0.09 -10.30
CA LEU A 65 -0.75 -0.80 -9.03
C LEU A 65 -2.04 -1.56 -8.64
N ILE A 66 -3.19 -0.91 -8.76
CA ILE A 66 -4.49 -1.54 -8.46
C ILE A 66 -4.77 -2.71 -9.43
N ASP A 67 -4.54 -2.51 -10.73
CA ASP A 67 -4.69 -3.55 -11.75
C ASP A 67 -3.78 -4.75 -11.47
N HIS A 68 -2.52 -4.49 -11.09
CA HIS A 68 -1.54 -5.51 -10.75
C HIS A 68 -2.02 -6.39 -9.59
N TYR A 69 -2.44 -5.77 -8.48
CA TYR A 69 -2.97 -6.51 -7.34
C TYR A 69 -4.30 -7.20 -7.62
N ARG A 70 -5.18 -6.61 -8.44
CA ARG A 70 -6.44 -7.26 -8.81
C ARG A 70 -6.18 -8.57 -9.56
N ARG A 71 -5.26 -8.58 -10.53
CA ARG A 71 -4.86 -9.79 -11.26
C ARG A 71 -4.21 -10.83 -10.36
N ARG A 72 -3.35 -10.40 -9.44
CA ARG A 72 -2.74 -11.33 -8.49
C ARG A 72 -3.73 -11.85 -7.45
N LYS A 73 -4.76 -11.11 -7.07
CA LYS A 73 -5.78 -11.58 -6.13
C LYS A 73 -6.49 -12.83 -6.66
N ASP A 74 -6.76 -12.90 -7.96
CA ASP A 74 -7.29 -14.11 -8.60
C ASP A 74 -6.33 -15.31 -8.48
N VAL A 75 -5.01 -15.05 -8.31
CA VAL A 75 -3.96 -16.06 -8.07
C VAL A 75 -3.78 -16.34 -6.56
N PHE A 76 -3.89 -15.33 -5.70
CA PHE A 76 -3.76 -15.44 -4.23
C PHE A 76 -4.95 -16.16 -3.58
N PHE A 77 -6.14 -16.14 -4.19
CA PHE A 77 -7.25 -17.00 -3.73
C PHE A 77 -7.00 -18.50 -3.99
N LEU A 78 -6.00 -18.84 -4.82
CA LEU A 78 -5.61 -20.22 -5.12
C LEU A 78 -4.36 -20.68 -4.34
N HIS A 79 -3.60 -19.77 -3.74
CA HIS A 79 -2.38 -20.10 -2.99
C HIS A 79 -2.31 -19.32 -1.66
N ASP A 80 -2.23 -20.08 -0.56
CA ASP A 80 -2.04 -19.61 0.82
C ASP A 80 -1.11 -18.39 0.90
N VAL A 81 -1.61 -17.32 1.51
CA VAL A 81 -1.00 -15.96 1.62
C VAL A 81 0.15 -15.93 2.63
N GLN A 82 1.06 -16.91 2.53
CA GLN A 82 2.25 -16.99 3.35
C GLN A 82 3.34 -16.02 2.87
N GLU A 83 3.27 -15.60 1.60
CA GLU A 83 4.28 -14.76 0.94
C GLU A 83 4.07 -13.25 1.12
N PHE A 84 2.86 -12.81 1.50
CA PHE A 84 2.56 -11.40 1.85
C PHE A 84 3.08 -11.00 3.25
N LEU A 85 3.72 -11.94 3.96
CA LEU A 85 4.26 -11.76 5.30
C LEU A 85 5.68 -11.19 5.34
N VAL A 86 6.23 -10.72 4.22
CA VAL A 86 7.39 -9.82 4.28
C VAL A 86 6.87 -8.49 4.84
N VAL A 87 6.77 -8.43 6.16
CA VAL A 87 6.78 -7.15 6.88
C VAL A 87 8.04 -6.46 6.40
N PRO A 88 7.96 -5.28 5.76
CA PRO A 88 9.16 -4.59 5.31
C PRO A 88 10.12 -4.45 6.50
N ASP A 89 11.41 -4.75 6.31
CA ASP A 89 12.45 -4.67 7.35
C ASP A 89 12.42 -3.34 8.12
N SER A 90 11.84 -2.29 7.55
CA SER A 90 11.58 -1.00 8.20
C SER A 90 10.63 -1.04 9.40
N PHE A 91 9.97 -2.16 9.71
CA PHE A 91 9.23 -2.33 10.97
C PHE A 91 10.08 -2.99 12.07
N VAL A 92 11.23 -3.57 11.71
CA VAL A 92 12.08 -4.33 12.63
C VAL A 92 13.36 -3.55 12.87
N THR A 93 13.40 -2.78 13.96
CA THR A 93 14.66 -2.20 14.44
C THR A 93 14.79 -2.42 15.94
N ARG A 94 15.66 -3.38 16.29
CA ARG A 94 16.48 -3.52 17.51
C ARG A 94 15.80 -4.05 18.80
N LEU A 95 16.00 -5.36 19.04
CA LEU A 95 16.16 -6.15 20.28
C LEU A 95 15.23 -5.94 21.50
N GLU A 96 14.82 -4.73 21.85
CA GLU A 96 13.76 -4.48 22.85
C GLU A 96 12.37 -4.53 22.20
N THR A 97 12.29 -4.35 20.88
CA THR A 97 11.08 -4.41 20.06
C THR A 97 10.61 -5.84 19.75
N ASP A 98 11.43 -6.86 19.99
CA ASP A 98 11.16 -8.24 19.51
C ASP A 98 9.94 -8.87 20.20
N CYS A 99 9.77 -8.72 21.52
CA CYS A 99 8.61 -9.25 22.22
C CYS A 99 7.30 -8.54 21.84
N GLU A 100 7.32 -7.22 21.65
CA GLU A 100 6.13 -6.46 21.24
C GLU A 100 5.79 -6.72 19.76
N ASN A 101 6.81 -6.85 18.91
CA ASN A 101 6.66 -7.24 17.51
C ASN A 101 6.14 -8.68 17.39
N GLU A 102 6.62 -9.63 18.18
CA GLU A 102 6.11 -11.00 18.20
C GLU A 102 4.64 -11.05 18.63
N ARG A 103 4.24 -10.24 19.63
CA ARG A 103 2.85 -10.11 20.06
C ARG A 103 1.97 -9.51 18.96
N LEU A 104 2.43 -8.46 18.28
CA LEU A 104 1.72 -7.85 17.16
C LEU A 104 1.60 -8.82 15.97
N ILE A 105 2.69 -9.47 15.57
CA ILE A 105 2.70 -10.47 14.49
C ILE A 105 1.74 -11.62 14.84
N SER A 106 1.77 -12.10 16.08
CA SER A 106 0.85 -13.15 16.56
C SER A 106 -0.60 -12.69 16.54
N ALA A 107 -0.89 -11.44 16.92
CA ALA A 107 -2.23 -10.86 16.86
C ALA A 107 -2.72 -10.67 15.42
N LEU A 108 -1.86 -10.22 14.50
CA LEU A 108 -2.16 -10.13 13.07
C LEU A 108 -2.43 -11.52 12.48
N LYS A 109 -1.67 -12.54 12.88
CA LYS A 109 -1.88 -13.95 12.48
C LYS A 109 -3.20 -14.54 12.98
N ARG A 110 -3.80 -13.98 14.04
CA ARG A 110 -5.13 -14.39 14.54
C ARG A 110 -6.29 -13.73 13.80
N LEU A 111 -6.05 -12.67 13.03
CA LEU A 111 -7.11 -12.06 12.23
C LEU A 111 -7.52 -13.02 11.09
N PRO A 112 -8.82 -13.08 10.76
CA PRO A 112 -9.27 -13.62 9.48
C PRO A 112 -8.48 -12.99 8.34
N GLU A 113 -8.20 -13.78 7.31
CA GLU A 113 -7.36 -13.40 6.18
C GLU A 113 -7.81 -12.07 5.54
N ASP A 114 -9.10 -11.96 5.21
CA ASP A 114 -9.72 -10.73 4.71
C ASP A 114 -9.44 -9.48 5.56
N GLU A 115 -9.48 -9.62 6.88
CA GLU A 115 -9.26 -8.52 7.82
C GLU A 115 -7.77 -8.15 7.90
N ARG A 116 -6.90 -9.16 7.86
CA ARG A 116 -5.45 -8.99 7.85
C ARG A 116 -4.97 -8.28 6.59
N ILE A 117 -5.48 -8.68 5.43
CA ILE A 117 -5.18 -8.05 4.14
C ILE A 117 -5.58 -6.56 4.17
N ILE A 118 -6.77 -6.26 4.68
CA ILE A 118 -7.24 -4.87 4.79
C ILE A 118 -6.36 -4.04 5.72
N VAL A 119 -5.93 -4.60 6.86
CA VAL A 119 -5.02 -3.91 7.79
C VAL A 119 -3.66 -3.68 7.13
N HIS A 120 -3.09 -4.68 6.46
CA HIS A 120 -1.83 -4.55 5.73
C HIS A 120 -1.93 -3.45 4.66
N MET A 121 -2.91 -3.56 3.76
CA MET A 121 -3.11 -2.56 2.70
C MET A 121 -3.31 -1.15 3.26
N LYS A 122 -4.07 -1.01 4.35
CA LYS A 122 -4.40 0.31 4.89
C LYS A 122 -3.22 0.96 5.63
N TYR A 123 -2.58 0.21 6.52
CA TYR A 123 -1.65 0.77 7.50
C TYR A 123 -0.19 0.55 7.15
N LEU A 124 0.15 -0.51 6.41
CA LEU A 124 1.52 -0.77 5.95
C LEU A 124 1.72 -0.19 4.55
N SER A 125 0.82 -0.50 3.62
CA SER A 125 0.93 -0.06 2.21
C SER A 125 0.26 1.29 1.92
N GLY A 126 -0.38 1.92 2.92
CA GLY A 126 -0.97 3.25 2.80
C GLY A 126 -2.06 3.40 1.73
N PHE A 127 -2.81 2.34 1.40
CA PHE A 127 -3.96 2.44 0.49
C PHE A 127 -5.12 3.22 1.11
N LYS A 128 -5.90 3.89 0.27
CA LYS A 128 -7.17 4.51 0.64
C LYS A 128 -8.27 3.44 0.73
N TYR A 129 -9.28 3.65 1.57
CA TYR A 129 -10.38 2.68 1.71
C TYR A 129 -11.12 2.40 0.39
N GLN A 130 -11.26 3.42 -0.46
CA GLN A 130 -11.80 3.25 -1.80
C GLN A 130 -10.97 2.27 -2.64
N GLU A 131 -9.64 2.38 -2.61
CA GLU A 131 -8.71 1.50 -3.33
C GLU A 131 -8.79 0.07 -2.80
N ILE A 132 -8.82 -0.07 -1.48
CA ILE A 132 -8.97 -1.36 -0.81
C ILE A 132 -10.29 -2.01 -1.23
N GLY A 133 -11.40 -1.26 -1.22
CA GLY A 133 -12.71 -1.72 -1.69
C GLY A 133 -12.65 -2.27 -3.12
N THR A 134 -12.08 -1.48 -4.04
CA THR A 134 -11.87 -1.90 -5.43
C THR A 134 -11.04 -3.18 -5.53
N LEU A 135 -9.94 -3.28 -4.78
CA LEU A 135 -9.06 -4.45 -4.78
C LEU A 135 -9.77 -5.70 -4.24
N ILE A 136 -10.54 -5.57 -3.17
CA ILE A 136 -11.22 -6.71 -2.55
C ILE A 136 -12.58 -7.04 -3.19
N GLY A 137 -13.04 -6.26 -4.18
CA GLY A 137 -14.34 -6.44 -4.81
C GLY A 137 -15.52 -6.11 -3.89
N LYS A 138 -15.37 -5.12 -3.00
CA LYS A 138 -16.38 -4.67 -2.03
C LYS A 138 -16.49 -3.14 -2.02
N SER A 139 -17.49 -2.60 -1.34
CA SER A 139 -17.62 -1.14 -1.20
C SER A 139 -16.56 -0.54 -0.27
N GLU A 140 -16.31 0.76 -0.40
CA GLU A 140 -15.43 1.52 0.51
C GLU A 140 -15.92 1.41 1.97
N GLU A 141 -17.23 1.48 2.19
CA GLU A 141 -17.88 1.36 3.50
C GLU A 141 -17.61 -0.02 4.11
N THR A 142 -17.66 -1.07 3.28
CA THR A 142 -17.35 -2.43 3.71
C THR A 142 -15.88 -2.55 4.12
N ALA A 143 -14.96 -1.96 3.35
CA ALA A 143 -13.53 -1.93 3.69
C ALA A 143 -13.28 -1.17 5.01
N LYS A 144 -13.92 -0.01 5.21
CA LYS A 144 -13.88 0.75 6.47
C LYS A 144 -14.38 -0.08 7.65
N MET A 145 -15.54 -0.71 7.50
CA MET A 145 -16.16 -1.51 8.56
C MET A 145 -15.28 -2.72 8.93
N LYS A 146 -14.75 -3.45 7.96
CA LYS A 146 -13.83 -4.57 8.20
C LYS A 146 -12.54 -4.11 8.86
N SER A 147 -11.93 -3.02 8.39
CA SER A 147 -10.74 -2.41 9.01
C SER A 147 -10.97 -2.06 10.48
N TYR A 148 -12.09 -1.38 10.78
CA TYR A 148 -12.44 -1.02 12.14
C TYR A 148 -12.64 -2.25 13.04
N ARG A 149 -13.32 -3.29 12.54
CA ARG A 149 -13.49 -4.55 13.27
C ARG A 149 -12.15 -5.25 13.54
N ALA A 150 -11.27 -5.28 12.54
CA ALA A 150 -9.93 -5.84 12.67
C ALA A 150 -9.11 -5.11 13.76
N LEU A 151 -9.10 -3.77 13.73
CA LEU A 151 -8.44 -2.97 14.76
C LEU A 151 -9.03 -3.17 16.16
N LYS A 152 -10.35 -3.33 16.27
CA LYS A 152 -11.00 -3.62 17.56
C LYS A 152 -10.56 -4.97 18.13
N LYS A 153 -10.39 -6.00 17.28
CA LYS A 153 -9.85 -7.31 17.68
C LYS A 153 -8.39 -7.22 18.11
N LEU A 154 -7.55 -6.58 17.29
CA LEU A 154 -6.13 -6.37 17.61
C LEU A 154 -5.98 -5.63 18.95
N ARG A 155 -6.76 -4.57 19.18
CA ARG A 155 -6.78 -3.82 20.44
C ARG A 155 -7.12 -4.69 21.64
N ARG A 156 -8.13 -5.57 21.50
CA ARG A 156 -8.53 -6.49 22.57
C ARG A 156 -7.44 -7.52 22.90
N TRP A 157 -6.69 -7.98 21.91
CA TRP A 157 -5.66 -9.00 22.09
C TRP A 157 -4.33 -8.43 22.60
N LEU A 158 -4.00 -7.20 22.21
CA LEU A 158 -2.72 -6.58 22.57
C LEU A 158 -2.74 -5.91 23.95
N GLY A 159 -3.89 -5.35 24.39
CA GLY A 159 -4.03 -4.72 25.71
C GLY A 159 -3.22 -3.41 25.85
N ASN A 160 -3.85 -2.34 26.35
CA ASN A 160 -3.28 -1.00 26.60
C ASN A 160 -2.60 -0.28 25.42
N TRP A 161 -3.36 0.62 24.79
CA TRP A 161 -2.94 1.51 23.69
C TRP A 161 -2.60 2.95 24.15
N GLU A 162 -2.77 3.28 25.43
CA GLU A 162 -2.57 4.66 25.93
C GLU A 162 -1.12 5.16 25.83
N SER A 163 -0.13 4.27 25.90
CA SER A 163 1.29 4.60 25.74
C SER A 163 1.68 4.95 24.29
N LEU A 164 1.00 4.39 23.28
CA LEU A 164 1.33 4.59 21.87
C LEU A 164 0.68 5.86 21.26
N GLN A 165 -0.32 6.46 21.91
CA GLN A 165 -0.95 7.72 21.47
C GLN A 165 -0.25 8.98 21.96
N LEU A 166 0.50 8.92 23.07
CA LEU A 166 1.19 10.10 23.63
C LEU A 166 2.38 10.56 22.78
N GLY A 167 2.93 9.69 21.92
CA GLY A 167 3.98 10.04 20.96
C GLY A 167 3.47 10.76 19.70
N TYR A 168 2.23 10.51 19.26
CA TYR A 168 1.71 11.08 18.00
C TYR A 168 1.04 12.46 18.19
N LYS A 169 0.82 12.90 19.44
CA LYS A 169 0.09 14.14 19.77
C LYS A 169 0.98 15.32 20.21
N ARG A 170 2.32 15.23 20.12
CA ARG A 170 3.23 16.32 20.56
C ARG A 170 3.94 17.13 19.48
N GLU A 171 3.74 16.87 18.19
CA GLU A 171 4.46 17.62 17.12
C GLU A 171 3.60 18.37 16.11
N THR A 172 2.33 18.64 16.43
CA THR A 172 1.58 19.67 15.69
C THR A 172 0.90 20.61 16.68
N SER A 173 1.67 21.59 17.13
CA SER A 173 1.20 22.90 17.58
C SER A 173 2.11 23.94 16.95
#